data_AF-A0A7S0G2W6-F1
#
_entry.id   AF-A0A7S0G2W6-F1
#
_cell.length_a   1.000
_cell.length_b   1.000
_cell.length_c   1.000
_cell.angle_alpha   90.00
_cell.angle_beta   90.00
_cell.angle_gamma   90.00
#
_symmetry.space_group_name_H-M   'P 1'
#
loop_
_entity.id
_entity.type
_entity.pdbx_description
1 polymer ?
#
loop_
_entity_poly.entity_id
_entity_poly.type
_entity_poly.pdbx_seq_one_letter_code
_entity_poly.pdbx_strand_id
1 'polypeptide(L)'
;SLRHAEIAPNVYWRYGFASLMNSRQLVEYTILDVEHTGEMIGRNQGAYVTAAKSSDFGVNDNVVLTRSHLGGHLSSGDISLGYDLKSANYNESLVEGHKHLELEDCVLVKKTYPRMNRRRRKWKLKSMVVDADEHFDRGKDREELDREQFLRELEQDPELRLGVNIYKDPAAEDVMTDAETNPDEYPDIPLDELIEGLNIEEGPDE
;
A
#
# COMPACT_ATOMS: atom_id res chain seq x y z
N SER A 1 10.57 19.37 -1.27
CA SER A 1 9.21 19.93 -1.24
C SER A 1 8.31 19.06 -2.07
N LEU A 2 7.04 18.96 -1.71
CA LEU A 2 6.10 18.13 -2.46
C LEU A 2 5.91 18.70 -3.88
N ARG A 3 6.00 17.83 -4.89
CA ARG A 3 5.82 18.19 -6.29
C ARG A 3 5.22 17.01 -7.04
N HIS A 4 4.34 17.30 -7.99
CA HIS A 4 3.83 16.35 -8.96
C HIS A 4 4.30 16.79 -10.35
N ALA A 5 4.61 15.82 -11.20
CA ALA A 5 4.98 16.04 -12.58
C ALA A 5 4.38 14.93 -13.44
N GLU A 6 3.91 15.29 -14.62
CA GLU A 6 3.37 14.35 -15.60
C GLU A 6 4.32 14.25 -16.79
N ILE A 7 4.46 13.05 -17.34
CA ILE A 7 5.31 12.79 -18.50
C ILE A 7 4.46 12.15 -19.59
N ALA A 8 4.33 12.82 -20.72
CA ALA A 8 3.62 12.28 -21.87
C ALA A 8 4.39 11.10 -22.51
N PRO A 9 3.71 10.05 -23.02
CA PRO A 9 4.37 8.85 -23.53
C PRO A 9 5.39 9.14 -24.65
N ASN A 10 5.08 10.07 -25.55
CA ASN A 10 5.98 10.48 -26.63
C ASN A 10 7.27 11.13 -26.13
N VAL A 11 7.24 11.81 -24.98
CA VAL A 11 8.43 12.40 -24.35
C VAL A 11 9.26 11.29 -23.71
N TYR A 12 8.63 10.37 -22.98
CA TYR A 12 9.32 9.22 -22.38
C TYR A 12 10.03 8.36 -23.43
N TRP A 13 9.38 8.03 -24.55
CA TRP A 13 10.01 7.23 -25.61
C TRP A 13 11.20 7.92 -26.30
N ARG A 14 11.28 9.26 -26.24
CA ARG A 14 12.41 10.04 -26.77
C ARG A 14 13.53 10.22 -25.74
N TYR A 15 13.18 10.37 -24.48
CA TYR A 15 14.08 10.65 -23.36
C TYR A 15 13.81 9.68 -22.21
N GLY A 16 13.91 8.39 -22.50
CA GLY A 16 13.58 7.33 -21.56
C GLY A 16 14.57 7.26 -20.41
N PHE A 17 14.10 6.78 -19.26
CA PHE A 17 14.92 6.50 -18.09
C PHE A 17 14.46 5.19 -17.46
N ALA A 18 15.37 4.52 -16.76
CA ALA A 18 15.07 3.29 -16.04
C ALA A 18 14.77 3.57 -14.56
N SER A 19 14.02 2.68 -13.93
CA SER A 19 13.83 2.71 -12.47
C SER A 19 15.17 2.41 -11.77
N LEU A 20 15.48 3.18 -10.72
CA LEU A 20 16.70 2.98 -9.92
C LEU A 20 16.64 1.68 -9.12
N MET A 21 15.48 1.39 -8.53
CA MET A 21 15.21 0.21 -7.71
C MET A 21 13.82 -0.35 -8.03
N ASN A 22 13.62 -1.63 -7.74
CA ASN A 22 12.34 -2.33 -7.94
C ASN A 22 11.61 -2.55 -6.60
N SER A 23 10.31 -2.84 -6.68
CA SER A 23 9.45 -3.04 -5.49
C SER A 23 9.86 -4.20 -4.56
N ARG A 24 10.65 -5.17 -5.04
CA ARG A 24 11.15 -6.29 -4.22
C ARG A 24 12.28 -5.88 -3.29
N GLN A 25 12.89 -4.72 -3.52
CA GLN A 25 13.97 -4.17 -2.70
C GLN A 25 13.46 -3.26 -1.58
N LEU A 26 12.15 -3.20 -1.36
CA LEU A 26 11.57 -2.48 -0.23
C LEU A 26 11.89 -3.20 1.09
N VAL A 27 12.28 -2.42 2.08
CA VAL A 27 12.60 -2.87 3.44
C VAL A 27 11.68 -2.17 4.43
N GLU A 28 11.37 -2.84 5.54
CA GLU A 28 10.51 -2.30 6.59
C GLU A 28 11.28 -1.34 7.50
N TYR A 29 10.68 -0.18 7.74
CA TYR A 29 11.13 0.85 8.66
C TYR A 29 10.09 1.04 9.76
N THR A 30 10.55 1.06 11.00
CA THR A 30 9.75 1.43 12.17
C THR A 30 9.84 2.95 12.33
N ILE A 31 8.69 3.61 12.38
CA ILE A 31 8.59 5.06 12.52
C ILE A 31 8.73 5.43 13.99
N LEU A 32 9.67 6.32 14.30
CA LEU A 32 9.94 6.77 15.66
C LEU A 32 9.24 8.10 15.94
N ASP A 33 9.31 9.03 14.99
CA ASP A 33 8.72 10.37 15.12
C ASP A 33 8.37 10.98 13.76
N VAL A 34 7.39 11.89 13.75
CA VAL A 34 6.87 12.55 12.56
C VAL A 34 6.67 14.04 12.85
N GLU A 35 7.49 14.89 12.22
CA GLU A 35 7.39 16.34 12.31
C GLU A 35 6.84 16.93 11.00
N HIS A 36 5.61 17.46 11.03
CA HIS A 36 4.97 18.00 9.83
C HIS A 36 5.62 19.31 9.37
N THR A 37 5.89 19.44 8.07
CA THR A 37 6.45 20.67 7.49
C THR A 37 5.39 21.72 7.15
N GLY A 38 4.10 21.38 7.29
CA GLY A 38 2.96 22.21 6.88
C GLY A 38 2.69 22.24 5.36
N GLU A 39 3.53 21.60 4.54
CA GLU A 39 3.28 21.45 3.11
C GLU A 39 2.19 20.39 2.88
N MET A 40 1.21 20.68 2.03
CA MET A 40 0.15 19.74 1.68
C MET A 40 -0.18 19.86 0.18
N ILE A 41 -0.22 18.74 -0.52
CA ILE A 41 -0.69 18.66 -1.91
C ILE A 41 -1.62 17.44 -2.04
N GLY A 42 -2.91 17.71 -2.22
CA GLY A 42 -3.93 16.66 -2.20
C GLY A 42 -3.93 15.93 -0.85
N ARG A 43 -3.85 14.60 -0.88
CA ARG A 43 -3.73 13.75 0.32
C ARG A 43 -2.33 13.72 0.95
N ASN A 44 -1.31 14.14 0.19
CA ASN A 44 0.08 14.04 0.64
C ASN A 44 0.42 15.24 1.52
N GLN A 45 1.00 14.95 2.68
CA GLN A 45 1.47 15.96 3.63
C GLN A 45 2.97 15.78 3.86
N GLY A 46 3.72 16.86 3.72
CA GLY A 46 5.16 16.85 3.92
C GLY A 46 5.48 16.71 5.40
N ALA A 47 6.39 15.79 5.73
CA ALA A 47 6.91 15.62 7.08
C ALA A 47 8.40 15.25 7.06
N TYR A 48 9.12 15.63 8.11
CA TYR A 48 10.38 15.01 8.48
C TYR A 48 10.07 13.81 9.35
N VAL A 49 10.58 12.64 8.96
CA VAL A 49 10.30 11.37 9.60
C VAL A 49 11.60 10.81 10.14
N THR A 50 11.62 10.53 11.44
CA THR A 50 12.68 9.77 12.08
C THR A 50 12.28 8.30 12.05
N ALA A 51 13.09 7.46 11.41
CA ALA A 51 12.81 6.04 11.28
C ALA A 51 14.06 5.19 11.52
N ALA A 52 13.85 3.96 11.97
CA ALA A 52 14.88 2.93 12.06
C ALA A 52 14.48 1.75 11.17
N LYS A 53 15.45 1.03 10.60
CA LYS A 53 15.12 -0.24 9.94
C LYS A 53 14.53 -1.19 10.97
N SER A 54 13.46 -1.89 10.63
CA SER A 54 12.79 -2.79 11.57
C SER A 54 13.68 -3.99 11.95
N SER A 55 14.63 -4.37 11.10
CA SER A 55 15.67 -5.37 11.42
C SER A 55 16.66 -4.92 12.49
N ASP A 56 16.84 -3.61 12.59
CA ASP A 56 17.86 -2.97 13.42
C ASP A 56 17.26 -2.47 14.75
N PHE A 57 15.94 -2.30 14.77
CA PHE A 57 15.17 -1.84 15.91
C PHE A 57 15.34 -2.80 17.11
N GLY A 58 15.90 -2.26 18.20
CA GLY A 58 16.20 -3.03 19.42
C GLY A 58 17.53 -3.81 19.38
N VAL A 59 18.24 -3.79 18.25
CA VAL A 59 19.59 -4.36 18.11
C VAL A 59 20.65 -3.26 18.08
N ASN A 60 20.36 -2.13 17.43
CA ASN A 60 21.22 -0.96 17.38
C ASN A 60 20.41 0.35 17.46
N ASP A 61 21.13 1.47 17.61
CA ASP A 61 20.54 2.81 17.70
C ASP A 61 20.65 3.59 16.37
N ASN A 62 20.70 2.89 15.23
CA ASN A 62 20.79 3.54 13.93
C ASN A 62 19.42 4.13 13.54
N VAL A 63 19.36 5.45 13.48
CA VAL A 63 18.20 6.20 13.04
C VAL A 63 18.51 6.96 11.76
N VAL A 64 17.52 7.08 10.90
CA VAL A 64 17.57 7.85 9.65
C VAL A 64 16.51 8.94 9.74
N LEU A 65 16.93 10.17 9.46
CA LEU A 65 16.02 11.29 9.26
C LEU A 65 15.80 11.44 7.75
N THR A 66 14.55 11.33 7.31
CA THR A 66 14.21 11.50 5.89
C THR A 66 12.99 12.38 5.73
N ARG A 67 12.91 13.10 4.62
CA ARG A 67 11.73 13.86 4.26
C ARG A 67 10.74 12.97 3.50
N SER A 68 9.52 12.88 3.98
CA SER A 68 8.47 12.03 3.39
C SER A 68 7.23 12.83 3.00
N HIS A 69 6.49 12.28 2.03
CA HIS A 69 5.16 12.74 1.62
C HIS A 69 4.03 12.07 2.41
N LEU A 70 4.36 11.08 3.24
CA LEU A 70 3.44 10.26 4.01
C LEU A 70 3.12 10.87 5.38
N GLY A 71 3.31 12.18 5.58
CA GLY A 71 3.14 12.83 6.88
C GLY A 71 1.74 12.62 7.47
N GLY A 72 0.69 12.70 6.65
CA GLY A 72 -0.69 12.48 7.10
C GLY A 72 -1.08 11.02 7.28
N HIS A 73 -0.20 10.08 6.92
CA HIS A 73 -0.46 8.64 6.99
C HIS A 73 0.36 7.95 8.08
N LEU A 74 1.54 8.48 8.41
CA LEU A 74 2.45 7.92 9.38
C LEU A 74 2.26 8.58 10.75
N SER A 75 2.34 7.75 11.78
CA SER A 75 2.41 8.09 13.19
C SER A 75 3.57 7.34 13.84
N SER A 76 4.02 7.81 15.01
CA SER A 76 5.02 7.09 15.80
C SER A 76 4.52 5.67 16.12
N GLY A 77 5.39 4.67 15.95
CA GLY A 77 5.07 3.25 16.13
C GLY A 77 4.56 2.54 14.86
N ASP A 78 4.26 3.27 13.78
CA ASP A 78 3.88 2.65 12.52
C ASP A 78 5.06 1.94 11.84
N ILE A 79 4.73 1.02 10.93
CA ILE A 79 5.71 0.41 10.02
C ILE A 79 5.48 0.97 8.62
N SER A 80 6.56 1.30 7.92
CA SER A 80 6.54 1.79 6.55
C SER A 80 7.54 1.02 5.70
N LEU A 81 7.19 0.69 4.47
CA LEU A 81 8.11 0.17 3.48
C LEU A 81 8.85 1.33 2.81
N GLY A 82 10.16 1.20 2.72
CA GLY A 82 11.02 2.19 2.09
C GLY A 82 12.22 1.57 1.40
N TYR A 83 12.84 2.36 0.54
CA TYR A 83 14.14 2.03 -0.03
C TYR A 83 15.25 2.50 0.89
N ASP A 84 16.19 1.61 1.19
CA ASP A 84 17.45 1.97 1.82
C ASP A 84 18.48 2.33 0.74
N LEU A 85 18.60 3.61 0.43
CA LEU A 85 19.51 4.08 -0.62
C LEU A 85 20.96 4.09 -0.13
N LYS A 86 21.19 4.19 1.19
CA LYS A 86 22.53 4.21 1.78
C LYS A 86 23.28 2.88 1.60
N SER A 87 22.59 1.76 1.73
CA SER A 87 23.20 0.43 1.55
C SER A 87 22.86 -0.23 0.21
N ALA A 88 21.94 0.34 -0.57
CA ALA A 88 21.56 -0.23 -1.86
C ALA A 88 22.72 -0.19 -2.87
N ASN A 89 22.89 -1.32 -3.56
CA ASN A 89 23.72 -1.38 -4.76
C ASN A 89 22.82 -1.14 -5.98
N TYR A 90 22.89 0.07 -6.53
CA TYR A 90 22.22 0.46 -7.77
C TYR A 90 23.25 0.88 -8.82
N ASN A 91 22.83 0.88 -10.09
CA ASN A 91 23.72 1.25 -11.17
C ASN A 91 24.00 2.76 -11.15
N GLU A 92 25.24 3.13 -10.84
CA GLU A 92 25.70 4.52 -10.72
C GLU A 92 25.52 5.31 -12.02
N SER A 93 25.55 4.65 -13.19
CA SER A 93 25.34 5.32 -14.49
C SER A 93 23.98 6.00 -14.62
N LEU A 94 22.99 5.61 -13.81
CA LEU A 94 21.66 6.24 -13.77
C LEU A 94 21.67 7.57 -13.00
N VAL A 95 22.69 7.80 -12.16
CA VAL A 95 22.83 8.95 -11.27
C VAL A 95 23.94 9.89 -11.74
N GLU A 96 24.97 9.36 -12.38
CA GLU A 96 26.20 10.08 -12.80
C GLU A 96 25.92 11.34 -13.66
N GLY A 97 24.83 11.36 -14.43
CA GLY A 97 24.41 12.52 -15.22
C GLY A 97 23.85 13.70 -14.41
N HIS A 98 23.55 13.51 -13.13
CA HIS A 98 22.86 14.48 -12.29
C HIS A 98 23.81 15.15 -11.29
N LYS A 99 24.52 16.20 -11.75
CA LYS A 99 25.56 16.93 -10.98
C LYS A 99 25.11 17.58 -9.65
N HIS A 100 23.81 17.65 -9.40
CA HIS A 100 23.22 18.26 -8.19
C HIS A 100 22.25 17.32 -7.48
N LEU A 101 22.28 16.02 -7.80
CA LEU A 101 21.45 15.03 -7.12
C LEU A 101 22.18 14.51 -5.89
N GLU A 102 21.76 14.98 -4.72
CA GLU A 102 22.08 14.35 -3.45
C GLU A 102 20.95 13.37 -3.13
N LEU A 103 21.28 12.10 -2.98
CA LEU A 103 20.33 11.07 -2.61
C LEU A 103 20.16 11.07 -1.09
N GLU A 104 18.91 10.96 -0.65
CA GLU A 104 18.57 10.73 0.75
C GLU A 104 19.06 9.35 1.21
N ASP A 105 19.32 9.17 2.50
CA ASP A 105 19.71 7.86 3.05
C ASP A 105 18.58 6.82 2.90
N CYS A 106 17.33 7.26 3.00
CA CYS A 106 16.14 6.42 2.87
C CYS A 106 14.98 7.18 2.20
N VAL A 107 14.15 6.47 1.44
CA VAL A 107 12.89 6.98 0.89
C VAL A 107 11.74 6.09 1.32
N LEU A 108 10.81 6.62 2.11
CA LEU A 108 9.59 5.92 2.53
C LEU A 108 8.55 5.94 1.40
N VAL A 109 7.95 4.79 1.10
CA VAL A 109 7.07 4.58 -0.05
C VAL A 109 5.62 4.34 0.36
N LYS A 110 5.38 3.44 1.32
CA LYS A 110 4.02 3.14 1.78
C LYS A 110 3.99 2.66 3.22
N LYS A 111 2.99 3.11 3.99
CA LYS A 111 2.68 2.51 5.29
C LYS A 111 2.31 1.03 5.10
N THR A 112 2.76 0.18 6.00
CA THR A 112 2.39 -1.24 6.06
C THR A 112 1.85 -1.56 7.44
N TYR A 113 0.95 -2.53 7.50
CA TYR A 113 0.32 -2.97 8.74
C TYR A 113 0.77 -4.39 9.06
N PRO A 114 0.99 -4.73 10.33
CA PRO A 114 1.30 -6.09 10.73
C PRO A 114 0.29 -7.09 10.17
N ARG A 115 0.76 -8.27 9.77
CA ARG A 115 -0.09 -9.39 9.36
C ARG A 115 -0.69 -10.07 10.59
N MET A 116 -1.57 -9.39 11.32
CA MET A 116 -2.41 -10.04 12.32
C MET A 116 -3.53 -10.81 11.62
N ASN A 117 -4.05 -11.88 12.24
CA ASN A 117 -5.25 -12.58 11.78
C ASN A 117 -6.41 -11.58 11.75
N ARG A 118 -6.66 -10.99 10.58
CA ARG A 118 -7.74 -10.04 10.39
C ARG A 118 -9.07 -10.77 10.58
N ARG A 119 -10.04 -10.06 11.16
CA ARG A 119 -11.45 -10.47 11.15
C ARG A 119 -11.86 -10.80 9.71
N ARG A 120 -12.83 -11.72 9.57
CA ARG A 120 -13.52 -11.92 8.28
C ARG A 120 -14.03 -10.56 7.77
N ARG A 121 -13.73 -10.25 6.51
CA ARG A 121 -14.16 -9.00 5.86
C ARG A 121 -15.68 -8.95 5.81
N LYS A 122 -16.26 -7.77 6.02
CA LYS A 122 -17.71 -7.52 5.95
C LYS A 122 -18.22 -7.37 4.51
N TRP A 123 -17.32 -7.53 3.55
CA TRP A 123 -17.54 -7.26 2.14
C TRP A 123 -16.85 -8.31 1.28
N LYS A 124 -17.32 -8.45 0.05
CA LYS A 124 -16.77 -9.36 -0.95
C LYS A 124 -16.77 -8.75 -2.34
N LEU A 125 -15.85 -9.22 -3.18
CA LEU A 125 -15.84 -8.94 -4.61
C LEU A 125 -16.56 -10.04 -5.37
N LYS A 126 -17.29 -9.66 -6.42
CA LYS A 126 -17.85 -10.62 -7.36
C LYS A 126 -16.76 -11.01 -8.36
N SER A 127 -16.31 -12.27 -8.28
CA SER A 127 -15.41 -12.84 -9.29
C SER A 127 -16.22 -13.12 -10.56
N MET A 128 -15.69 -12.72 -11.72
CA MET A 128 -16.23 -13.20 -12.99
C MET A 128 -15.75 -14.64 -13.19
N VAL A 129 -16.65 -15.52 -13.61
CA VAL A 129 -16.29 -16.88 -14.01
C VAL A 129 -15.37 -16.75 -15.23
N VAL A 130 -14.09 -17.08 -15.05
CA VAL A 130 -13.16 -17.22 -16.16
C VAL A 130 -13.41 -18.58 -16.78
N ASP A 131 -13.73 -18.63 -18.07
CA ASP A 131 -13.95 -19.89 -18.79
C ASP A 131 -12.71 -20.78 -18.63
N ALA A 132 -12.93 -21.98 -18.07
CA ALA A 132 -11.92 -22.84 -17.48
C ALA A 132 -11.09 -23.65 -18.50
N ASP A 133 -10.84 -23.11 -19.70
CA ASP A 133 -10.20 -23.88 -20.77
C ASP A 133 -8.66 -23.76 -20.80
N GLU A 134 -8.02 -22.86 -20.03
CA GLU A 134 -6.56 -22.65 -20.14
C GLU A 134 -5.78 -22.33 -18.85
N HIS A 135 -6.04 -22.99 -17.70
CA HIS A 135 -5.09 -22.91 -16.58
C HIS A 135 -4.65 -24.27 -16.02
N PHE A 136 -3.38 -24.58 -16.34
CA PHE A 136 -2.55 -25.58 -15.67
C PHE A 136 -2.59 -25.38 -14.14
N ASP A 137 -2.61 -26.48 -13.40
CA ASP A 137 -2.64 -26.61 -11.93
C ASP A 137 -1.39 -26.05 -11.19
N ARG A 138 -0.72 -25.04 -11.76
CA ARG A 138 0.48 -24.41 -11.20
C ARG A 138 0.09 -23.11 -10.49
N GLY A 139 -0.11 -23.20 -9.18
CA GLY A 139 0.05 -22.05 -8.29
C GLY A 139 -1.20 -21.48 -7.62
N LYS A 140 -2.17 -22.32 -7.22
CA LYS A 140 -3.32 -21.89 -6.41
C LYS A 140 -2.92 -21.07 -5.18
N ASP A 141 -1.89 -21.50 -4.46
CA ASP A 141 -1.38 -20.79 -3.27
C ASP A 141 -0.88 -19.36 -3.61
N ARG A 142 -0.28 -19.19 -4.78
CA ARG A 142 0.22 -17.88 -5.23
C ARG A 142 -0.93 -16.97 -5.62
N GLU A 143 -1.91 -17.50 -6.32
CA GLU A 143 -3.11 -16.76 -6.69
C GLU A 143 -3.91 -16.32 -5.45
N GLU A 144 -4.00 -17.18 -4.43
CA GLU A 144 -4.62 -16.83 -3.16
C GLU A 144 -3.87 -15.72 -2.42
N LEU A 145 -2.54 -15.79 -2.37
CA LEU A 145 -1.71 -14.72 -1.78
C LEU A 145 -1.85 -13.38 -2.52
N ASP A 146 -1.83 -13.41 -3.85
CA ASP A 146 -1.99 -12.22 -4.69
C ASP A 146 -3.41 -11.63 -4.51
N ARG A 147 -4.44 -12.50 -4.45
CA ARG A 147 -5.82 -12.10 -4.16
C ARG A 147 -5.95 -11.46 -2.78
N GLU A 148 -5.37 -12.05 -1.75
CA GLU A 148 -5.40 -11.45 -0.42
C GLU A 148 -4.69 -10.11 -0.38
N GLN A 149 -3.55 -9.98 -1.06
CA GLN A 149 -2.83 -8.72 -1.13
C GLN A 149 -3.69 -7.64 -1.79
N PHE A 150 -4.37 -7.98 -2.89
CA PHE A 150 -5.29 -7.06 -3.56
C PHE A 150 -6.43 -6.61 -2.65
N LEU A 151 -7.06 -7.54 -1.92
CA LEU A 151 -8.12 -7.19 -0.96
C LEU A 151 -7.62 -6.25 0.15
N ARG A 152 -6.38 -6.43 0.62
CA ARG A 152 -5.76 -5.52 1.59
C ARG A 152 -5.46 -4.14 1.01
N GLU A 153 -5.11 -4.07 -0.26
CA GLU A 153 -4.85 -2.79 -0.94
C GLU A 153 -6.16 -2.00 -1.12
N LEU A 154 -7.28 -2.67 -1.40
CA LEU A 154 -8.61 -2.03 -1.44
C LEU A 154 -9.04 -1.43 -0.10
N GLU A 155 -8.74 -2.11 1.02
CA GLU A 155 -9.01 -1.58 2.37
C GLU A 155 -8.21 -0.30 2.67
N GLN A 156 -7.02 -0.17 2.07
CA GLN A 156 -6.07 0.90 2.38
C GLN A 156 -6.19 2.10 1.45
N ASP A 157 -6.53 1.89 0.18
CA ASP A 157 -6.49 2.94 -0.84
C ASP A 157 -7.90 3.30 -1.36
N PRO A 158 -8.44 4.47 -0.97
CA PRO A 158 -9.70 4.97 -1.52
C PRO A 158 -9.72 5.10 -3.05
N GLU A 159 -8.58 5.37 -3.69
CA GLU A 159 -8.53 5.55 -5.15
C GLU A 159 -8.71 4.23 -5.89
N LEU A 160 -8.14 3.15 -5.36
CA LEU A 160 -8.37 1.79 -5.86
C LEU A 160 -9.84 1.37 -5.73
N ARG A 161 -10.53 1.82 -4.67
CA ARG A 161 -11.96 1.53 -4.43
C ARG A 161 -12.87 2.15 -5.48
N LEU A 162 -12.55 3.33 -6.00
CA LEU A 162 -13.38 4.02 -7.01
C LEU A 162 -13.56 3.19 -8.30
N GLY A 163 -12.62 2.32 -8.63
CA GLY A 163 -12.65 1.49 -9.83
C GLY A 163 -13.26 0.10 -9.66
N VAL A 164 -13.70 -0.27 -8.45
CA VAL A 164 -14.09 -1.65 -8.11
C VAL A 164 -15.47 -1.68 -7.46
N ASN A 165 -16.33 -2.60 -7.91
CA ASN A 165 -17.62 -2.84 -7.28
C ASN A 165 -17.45 -3.73 -6.04
N ILE A 166 -17.81 -3.19 -4.87
CA ILE A 166 -17.64 -3.84 -3.57
C ILE A 166 -19.01 -4.11 -2.98
N TYR A 167 -19.27 -5.36 -2.60
CA TYR A 167 -20.59 -5.80 -2.11
C TYR A 167 -20.54 -6.16 -0.64
N LYS A 168 -21.63 -5.91 0.08
CA LYS A 168 -21.80 -6.38 1.46
C LYS A 168 -21.82 -7.92 1.51
N ASP A 169 -21.13 -8.52 2.48
CA ASP A 169 -21.16 -9.96 2.71
C ASP A 169 -22.11 -10.32 3.86
N PRO A 170 -23.28 -10.94 3.59
CA PRO A 170 -24.24 -11.29 4.63
C PRO A 170 -23.70 -12.33 5.62
N ALA A 171 -22.74 -13.17 5.19
CA ALA A 171 -22.14 -14.21 6.04
C ALA A 171 -21.17 -13.65 7.10
N ALA A 172 -20.81 -12.37 7.02
CA ALA A 172 -19.89 -11.72 7.93
C ALA A 172 -20.58 -11.01 9.11
N GLU A 173 -21.91 -10.78 9.04
CA GLU A 173 -22.67 -10.14 10.13
C GLU A 173 -22.72 -11.01 11.41
N ASP A 174 -22.80 -12.33 11.27
CA ASP A 174 -22.92 -13.26 12.41
C ASP A 174 -21.63 -13.47 13.22
N VAL A 175 -20.47 -13.04 12.71
CA VAL A 175 -19.14 -13.27 13.35
C VAL A 175 -18.70 -12.06 14.20
N MET A 176 -19.50 -11.00 14.26
CA MET A 176 -19.11 -9.72 14.83
C MET A 176 -18.97 -9.70 16.36
N THR A 177 -19.47 -10.69 17.08
CA THR A 177 -19.59 -10.66 18.55
C THR A 177 -18.30 -10.94 19.32
N ASP A 178 -17.23 -11.47 18.70
CA ASP A 178 -16.18 -12.17 19.47
C ASP A 178 -14.72 -11.78 19.15
N ALA A 179 -14.44 -10.51 18.82
CA ALA A 179 -13.03 -10.07 18.66
C ALA A 179 -12.74 -8.69 19.29
N GLU A 180 -11.85 -8.69 20.28
CA GLU A 180 -11.32 -7.53 21.00
C GLU A 180 -10.33 -6.69 20.17
N THR A 181 -10.54 -6.53 18.86
CA THR A 181 -9.64 -5.72 18.01
C THR A 181 -10.22 -4.33 17.82
N ASN A 182 -9.43 -3.30 18.12
CA ASN A 182 -9.82 -1.90 17.98
C ASN A 182 -10.09 -1.59 16.50
N PRO A 183 -11.32 -1.19 16.11
CA PRO A 183 -11.66 -0.89 14.72
C PRO A 183 -10.80 0.23 14.11
N ASP A 184 -10.17 1.08 14.94
CA ASP A 184 -9.33 2.18 14.48
C ASP A 184 -7.88 1.75 14.13
N GLU A 185 -7.49 0.50 14.44
CA GLU A 185 -6.10 0.03 14.27
C GLU A 185 -5.79 -0.41 12.83
N TYR A 186 -6.80 -0.84 12.07
CA TYR A 186 -6.65 -1.33 10.70
C TYR A 186 -7.57 -0.60 9.73
N PRO A 187 -7.08 -0.24 8.54
CA PRO A 187 -7.94 0.28 7.47
C PRO A 187 -9.00 -0.76 7.10
N ASP A 188 -10.25 -0.30 7.03
CA ASP A 188 -11.40 -1.09 6.57
C ASP A 188 -12.23 -0.22 5.63
N ILE A 189 -13.07 -0.86 4.81
CA ILE A 189 -13.93 -0.16 3.86
C ILE A 189 -15.15 0.38 4.61
N PRO A 190 -15.46 1.69 4.53
CA PRO A 190 -16.65 2.26 5.13
C PRO A 190 -17.90 1.55 4.62
N LEU A 191 -18.85 1.29 5.53
CA LEU A 191 -20.09 0.58 5.20
C LEU A 191 -20.90 1.32 4.13
N ASP A 192 -20.83 2.65 4.09
CA ASP A 192 -21.54 3.50 3.13
C ASP A 192 -21.06 3.34 1.68
N GLU A 193 -19.86 2.77 1.48
CA GLU A 193 -19.32 2.47 0.15
C GLU A 193 -19.72 1.07 -0.36
N LEU A 194 -20.35 0.25 0.49
CA LEU A 194 -20.72 -1.12 0.13
C LEU A 194 -22.05 -1.15 -0.61
N ILE A 195 -22.06 -1.81 -1.77
CA ILE A 195 -23.27 -2.03 -2.56
C ILE A 195 -24.09 -3.15 -1.91
N GLU A 196 -25.38 -2.89 -1.70
CA GLU A 196 -26.33 -3.94 -1.35
C GLU A 196 -26.46 -4.92 -2.52
N GLY A 197 -26.24 -6.21 -2.25
CA GLY A 197 -26.30 -7.25 -3.27
C GLY A 197 -27.68 -7.32 -3.89
N LEU A 198 -27.81 -6.92 -5.16
CA LEU A 198 -28.98 -7.24 -5.98
C LEU A 198 -28.90 -8.73 -6.34
N ASN A 199 -29.59 -9.57 -5.57
CA ASN A 199 -29.79 -10.98 -5.89
C ASN A 199 -30.78 -11.08 -7.06
N ILE A 200 -30.29 -11.11 -8.30
CA ILE A 200 -31.11 -11.31 -9.51
C ILE A 200 -31.49 -12.79 -9.69
N GLU A 201 -31.56 -13.56 -8.60
CA GLU A 201 -32.03 -14.97 -8.61
C GLU A 201 -33.46 -15.12 -8.09
N GLU A 202 -34.16 -14.04 -7.77
CA GLU A 202 -35.63 -14.05 -7.71
C GLU A 202 -36.18 -13.81 -9.12
N GLY A 203 -36.21 -14.88 -9.91
CA GLY A 203 -37.19 -14.97 -11.00
C GLY A 203 -38.61 -14.88 -10.42
N PRO A 204 -39.59 -14.36 -11.16
CA PRO A 204 -40.95 -14.22 -10.64
C PRO A 204 -41.48 -15.59 -10.25
N ASP A 205 -41.83 -15.75 -8.97
CA ASP A 205 -42.74 -16.80 -8.54
C ASP A 205 -44.12 -16.50 -9.16
N GLU A 206 -44.48 -17.31 -10.18
CA GLU A 206 -45.78 -17.46 -10.86
C GLU A 206 -46.40 -16.25 -11.59
#